data_AF-A0A1I7AEB1-F1
#
_entry.id   AF-A0A1I7AEB1-F1
#
_cell.length_a   1.000
_cell.length_b   1.000
_cell.length_c   1.000
_cell.angle_alpha   90.00
_cell.angle_beta   90.00
_cell.angle_gamma   90.00
#
_symmetry.space_group_name_H-M   'P 1'
#
loop_
_entity.id
_entity.type
_entity.pdbx_description
1 polymer ?
#
loop_
_entity_poly.entity_id
_entity_poly.type
_entity_poly.pdbx_seq_one_letter_code
_entity_poly.pdbx_strand_id
1 'polypeptide(L)'
;MQFSVSISKVDNSVYVIIDDSKSWEEKSVSNSDSTFFYLSNDKVCCVPPYYFSPYDSDTLAKVSLFHGSLDPDVILSKTVTWGSVINSSPFYSSKLNYHDWVRIESSRRNVFIIHPKDYSTDQEFLDKNRLKVYNVKIHAIQMEE
;
A
#
# COMPACT_ATOMS: atom_id res chain seq x y z
N MET A 1 5.63 -43.31 5.25
CA MET A 1 5.81 -41.84 5.39
C MET A 1 4.65 -41.15 4.71
N GLN A 2 3.75 -40.53 5.48
CA GLN A 2 2.71 -39.66 4.93
C GLN A 2 3.28 -38.24 4.86
N PHE A 3 3.34 -37.66 3.66
CA PHE A 3 3.65 -36.26 3.47
C PHE A 3 2.35 -35.47 3.59
N SER A 4 2.14 -34.80 4.72
CA SER A 4 1.08 -33.80 4.84
C SER A 4 1.49 -32.56 4.05
N VAL A 5 0.96 -32.40 2.85
CA VAL A 5 1.03 -31.13 2.11
C VAL A 5 0.03 -30.19 2.76
N SER A 6 0.50 -29.35 3.67
CA SER A 6 -0.27 -28.21 4.17
C SER A 6 -0.48 -27.26 2.99
N ILE A 7 -1.63 -27.37 2.34
CA ILE A 7 -2.12 -26.35 1.40
C ILE A 7 -2.27 -25.08 2.24
N SER A 8 -1.29 -24.19 2.15
CA SER A 8 -1.34 -22.89 2.81
C SER A 8 -2.64 -22.22 2.38
N LYS A 9 -3.53 -21.90 3.33
CA LYS A 9 -4.70 -21.05 3.09
C LYS A 9 -4.23 -19.89 2.22
N VAL A 10 -4.78 -19.78 1.00
CA VAL A 10 -4.44 -18.69 0.09
C VAL A 10 -4.74 -17.41 0.83
N ASP A 11 -3.68 -16.66 1.12
CA ASP A 11 -3.77 -15.41 1.82
C ASP A 11 -4.55 -14.44 0.91
N ASN A 12 -5.82 -14.19 1.23
CA ASN A 12 -6.69 -13.31 0.45
C ASN A 12 -6.40 -11.84 0.74
N SER A 13 -5.11 -11.50 0.76
CA SER A 13 -4.57 -10.18 1.01
C SER A 13 -4.13 -9.53 -0.30
N VAL A 14 -4.25 -8.20 -0.37
CA VAL A 14 -3.61 -7.40 -1.42
C VAL A 14 -2.34 -6.81 -0.84
N TYR A 15 -1.25 -6.89 -1.59
CA TYR A 15 0.02 -6.29 -1.22
C TYR A 15 0.30 -5.07 -2.09
N VAL A 16 0.68 -3.97 -1.45
CA VAL A 16 1.11 -2.75 -2.13
C VAL A 16 2.50 -2.36 -1.64
N ILE A 17 3.42 -2.15 -2.56
CA ILE A 17 4.79 -1.74 -2.31
C ILE A 17 4.84 -0.23 -2.49
N ILE A 18 5.17 0.49 -1.42
CA ILE A 18 5.36 1.94 -1.47
C ILE A 18 6.79 2.21 -1.93
N ASP A 19 6.99 2.17 -3.24
CA ASP A 19 8.28 2.23 -3.93
C ASP A 19 8.74 3.64 -4.29
N ASP A 20 7.89 4.65 -4.12
CA ASP A 20 8.22 6.06 -4.35
C ASP A 20 8.32 6.83 -3.03
N SER A 21 9.40 6.61 -2.29
CA SER A 21 9.60 7.23 -0.98
C SER A 21 9.66 8.77 -0.99
N LYS A 22 9.76 9.41 -2.15
CA LYS A 22 9.79 10.88 -2.28
C LYS A 22 8.40 11.50 -2.35
N SER A 23 7.43 10.77 -2.91
CA SER A 23 6.05 11.27 -3.05
C SER A 23 5.15 10.93 -1.87
N TRP A 24 5.60 10.05 -0.97
CA TRP A 24 4.85 9.67 0.23
C TRP A 24 5.36 10.39 1.46
N GLU A 25 4.49 11.15 2.10
CA GLU A 25 4.76 11.82 3.36
C GLU A 25 4.09 11.10 4.52
N GLU A 26 4.86 10.80 5.56
CA GLU A 26 4.32 10.32 6.83
C GLU A 26 3.87 11.54 7.65
N LYS A 27 2.56 11.68 7.88
CA LYS A 27 2.06 12.72 8.79
C LYS A 27 2.08 12.16 10.20
N SER A 28 2.78 12.84 11.10
CA SER A 28 2.85 12.44 12.51
C SER A 28 1.48 12.57 13.17
N VAL A 29 0.99 11.47 13.74
CA VAL A 29 -0.10 11.49 14.70
C VAL A 29 0.54 11.73 16.07
N SER A 30 0.10 12.76 16.78
CA SER A 30 0.76 13.33 17.96
C SER A 30 0.75 12.45 19.23
N ASN A 31 0.54 11.13 19.13
CA ASN A 31 0.71 10.20 20.23
C ASN A 31 1.61 9.02 19.82
N SER A 32 2.69 8.89 20.57
CA SER A 32 3.95 8.20 20.27
C SER A 32 3.94 6.71 20.58
N ASP A 33 2.97 5.96 20.07
CA ASP A 33 3.10 4.51 19.97
C ASP A 33 3.14 4.11 18.50
N SER A 34 4.13 3.30 18.13
CA SER A 34 4.39 2.77 16.77
C SER A 34 3.22 1.97 16.13
N THR A 35 2.06 1.96 16.78
CA THR A 35 0.82 1.28 16.41
C THR A 35 0.00 2.03 15.36
N PHE A 36 0.26 3.33 15.17
CA PHE A 36 -0.50 4.15 14.23
C PHE A 36 0.44 4.94 13.33
N PHE A 37 0.17 4.90 12.02
CA PHE A 37 0.80 5.82 11.09
C PHE A 37 -0.18 6.24 10.01
N TYR A 38 0.11 7.40 9.43
CA TYR A 38 -0.63 7.94 8.31
C TYR A 38 0.36 8.28 7.20
N LEU A 39 0.21 7.66 6.03
CA LEU A 39 0.94 8.04 4.83
C LEU A 39 -0.01 8.75 3.88
N SER A 40 0.43 9.87 3.32
CA SER A 40 -0.27 10.55 2.25
C SER A 40 0.63 10.75 1.04
N ASN A 41 0.09 10.49 -0.13
CA ASN A 41 0.64 10.96 -1.39
C ASN A 41 -0.30 12.05 -1.91
N ASP A 42 0.06 13.29 -1.62
CA ASP A 42 -0.64 14.46 -2.10
C ASP A 42 -0.03 14.79 -3.47
N LYS A 43 -0.71 14.47 -4.58
CA LYS A 43 -0.28 14.96 -5.91
C LYS A 43 -0.68 16.43 -6.06
N VAL A 44 -0.06 17.30 -5.28
CA VAL A 44 -0.05 18.75 -5.55
C VAL A 44 1.18 19.04 -6.40
N CYS A 45 1.12 18.79 -7.70
CA CYS A 45 1.99 19.48 -8.64
C CYS A 45 1.52 19.35 -10.09
N CYS A 46 1.33 20.52 -10.71
CA CYS A 46 1.39 20.74 -12.15
C CYS A 46 0.23 20.19 -12.98
N VAL A 47 -0.95 20.81 -12.86
CA VAL A 47 -1.86 20.94 -14.00
C VAL A 47 -1.58 22.32 -14.63
N PRO A 48 -0.86 22.42 -15.76
CA PRO A 48 -0.93 23.63 -16.59
C PRO A 48 -2.37 23.75 -17.11
N PRO A 49 -3.01 24.93 -17.08
CA PRO A 49 -4.45 25.08 -17.34
C PRO A 49 -4.95 24.73 -18.77
N TYR A 50 -4.15 24.11 -19.64
CA TYR A 50 -4.42 24.14 -21.09
C TYR A 50 -4.21 22.85 -21.89
N TYR A 51 -3.95 21.68 -21.28
CA TYR A 51 -3.88 20.42 -22.04
C TYR A 51 -4.64 19.29 -21.35
N PHE A 52 -5.96 19.42 -21.29
CA PHE A 52 -6.83 18.28 -21.08
C PHE A 52 -7.17 17.66 -22.44
N SER A 53 -6.69 16.44 -22.67
CA SER A 53 -7.47 15.49 -23.46
C SER A 53 -8.70 15.16 -22.60
N PRO A 54 -9.94 15.30 -23.09
CA PRO A 54 -11.16 14.99 -22.33
C PRO A 54 -11.31 13.49 -21.98
N TYR A 55 -10.29 12.68 -22.26
CA TYR A 55 -10.24 11.25 -22.03
C TYR A 55 -9.15 10.81 -21.03
N ASP A 56 -8.33 11.74 -20.50
CA ASP A 56 -7.32 11.45 -19.46
C ASP A 56 -7.76 12.05 -18.11
N SER A 57 -8.82 11.49 -17.53
CA SER A 57 -9.31 11.85 -16.18
C SER A 57 -8.49 11.19 -15.06
N ASP A 58 -7.16 11.05 -15.26
CA ASP A 58 -6.27 10.29 -14.37
C ASP A 58 -5.68 11.14 -13.22
N THR A 59 -6.46 12.10 -12.78
CA THR A 59 -6.08 13.14 -11.83
C THR A 59 -6.33 12.68 -10.39
N LEU A 60 -5.51 11.76 -9.92
CA LEU A 60 -5.44 11.42 -8.50
C LEU A 60 -5.04 12.66 -7.70
N ALA A 61 -5.92 13.21 -6.87
CA ALA A 61 -5.62 14.37 -6.02
C ALA A 61 -4.79 13.95 -4.81
N LYS A 62 -5.21 12.85 -4.18
CA LYS A 62 -4.63 12.38 -2.92
C LYS A 62 -4.91 10.91 -2.69
N VAL A 63 -3.93 10.19 -2.16
CA VAL A 63 -4.13 8.89 -1.51
C VAL A 63 -3.71 8.98 -0.07
N SER A 64 -4.56 8.52 0.82
CA SER A 64 -4.27 8.38 2.24
C SER A 64 -4.25 6.91 2.64
N LEU A 65 -3.23 6.49 3.37
CA LEU A 65 -3.10 5.17 3.97
C LEU A 65 -3.10 5.31 5.49
N PHE A 66 -4.09 4.71 6.13
CA PHE A 66 -4.25 4.74 7.56
C PHE A 66 -3.90 3.37 8.14
N HIS A 67 -2.84 3.32 8.95
CA HIS A 67 -2.51 2.15 9.75
C HIS A 67 -3.00 2.35 11.17
N GLY A 68 -3.77 1.39 11.66
CA GLY A 68 -4.30 1.38 13.03
C GLY A 68 -5.74 0.91 13.10
N SER A 69 -6.13 0.40 14.27
CA SER A 69 -7.47 -0.05 14.57
C SER A 69 -7.71 0.06 16.07
N LEU A 70 -8.93 0.43 16.46
CA LEU A 70 -9.40 0.34 17.84
C LEU A 70 -9.94 -1.06 18.16
N ASP A 71 -10.19 -1.86 17.12
CA ASP A 71 -10.62 -3.25 17.25
C ASP A 71 -9.40 -4.15 17.48
N PRO A 72 -9.31 -4.84 18.65
CA PRO A 72 -8.18 -5.70 18.99
C PRO A 72 -8.09 -6.96 18.12
N ASP A 73 -9.16 -7.36 17.43
CA ASP A 73 -9.18 -8.57 16.59
C ASP A 73 -8.62 -8.32 15.19
N VAL A 74 -8.33 -7.06 14.85
CA VAL A 74 -7.75 -6.69 13.55
C VAL A 74 -6.25 -6.97 13.53
N ILE A 75 -5.81 -7.78 12.56
CA ILE A 75 -4.39 -7.97 12.27
C ILE A 75 -3.83 -6.68 11.70
N LEU A 76 -3.12 -5.92 12.55
CA LEU A 76 -2.48 -4.66 12.19
C LEU A 76 -1.21 -4.86 11.37
N SER A 77 -0.40 -5.86 11.70
CA SER A 77 0.82 -6.16 10.94
C SER A 77 1.12 -7.64 10.99
N LYS A 78 1.86 -8.13 10.01
CA LYS A 78 2.36 -9.51 9.96
C LYS A 78 3.72 -9.56 9.31
N THR A 79 4.46 -10.64 9.57
CA THR A 79 5.75 -10.90 8.92
C THR A 79 5.57 -11.90 7.79
N VAL A 80 5.98 -11.53 6.58
CA VAL A 80 5.89 -12.35 5.37
C VAL A 80 7.27 -12.52 4.74
N THR A 81 7.41 -13.48 3.82
CA THR A 81 8.64 -13.62 3.01
C THR A 81 8.50 -12.81 1.73
N TRP A 82 9.62 -12.30 1.19
CA TRP A 82 9.62 -11.54 -0.05
C TRP A 82 9.03 -12.35 -1.21
N GLY A 83 9.43 -13.62 -1.34
CA GLY A 83 8.87 -14.53 -2.34
C GLY A 83 7.35 -14.70 -2.24
N SER A 84 6.78 -14.72 -1.02
CA SER A 84 5.32 -14.76 -0.84
C SER A 84 4.64 -13.47 -1.33
N VAL A 85 5.28 -12.31 -1.14
CA VAL A 85 4.76 -11.03 -1.62
C VAL A 85 4.79 -11.00 -3.14
N ILE A 86 5.92 -11.32 -3.77
CA ILE A 86 6.04 -11.33 -5.23
C ILE A 86 5.07 -12.34 -5.88
N ASN A 87 4.94 -13.54 -5.31
CA ASN A 87 3.99 -14.55 -5.80
C ASN A 87 2.52 -14.11 -5.71
N SER A 88 2.21 -13.13 -4.85
CA SER A 88 0.86 -12.54 -4.77
C SER A 88 0.56 -11.51 -5.87
N SER A 89 1.54 -11.22 -6.75
CA SER A 89 1.46 -10.15 -7.75
C SER A 89 1.16 -8.79 -7.11
N PRO A 90 2.11 -8.25 -6.33
CA PRO A 90 1.89 -7.02 -5.56
C PRO A 90 1.79 -5.82 -6.50
N PHE A 91 1.09 -4.79 -6.04
CA PHE A 91 1.04 -3.51 -6.74
C PHE A 91 2.21 -2.61 -6.31
N TYR A 92 2.74 -1.84 -7.23
CA TYR A 92 3.76 -0.82 -6.95
C TYR A 92 3.10 0.55 -6.97
N SER A 93 3.26 1.33 -5.90
CA SER A 93 2.57 2.61 -5.72
C SER A 93 2.83 3.61 -6.86
N SER A 94 4.03 3.60 -7.43
CA SER A 94 4.43 4.44 -8.56
C SER A 94 3.68 4.14 -9.86
N LYS A 95 3.09 2.95 -9.98
CA LYS A 95 2.36 2.47 -11.16
C LYS A 95 0.84 2.52 -11.00
N LEU A 96 0.36 2.88 -9.81
CA LEU A 96 -1.08 2.90 -9.52
C LEU A 96 -1.67 4.26 -9.87
N ASN A 97 -2.78 4.21 -10.60
CA ASN A 97 -3.57 5.38 -10.92
C ASN A 97 -4.81 5.50 -10.00
N TYR A 98 -5.64 6.53 -10.18
CA TYR A 98 -6.79 6.74 -9.28
C TYR A 98 -7.74 5.53 -9.26
N HIS A 99 -8.07 5.00 -10.43
CA HIS A 99 -8.98 3.87 -10.56
C HIS A 99 -8.42 2.59 -9.93
N ASP A 100 -7.11 2.38 -10.01
CA ASP A 100 -6.46 1.24 -9.36
C ASP A 100 -6.58 1.35 -7.83
N TRP A 101 -6.33 2.53 -7.26
CA TRP A 101 -6.47 2.75 -5.82
C TRP A 101 -7.90 2.54 -5.33
N VAL A 102 -8.90 3.05 -6.05
CA VAL A 102 -10.32 2.83 -5.76
C VAL A 102 -10.70 1.35 -5.84
N ARG A 103 -10.15 0.62 -6.81
CA ARG A 103 -10.37 -0.83 -6.95
C ARG A 103 -9.77 -1.61 -5.80
N ILE A 104 -8.59 -1.22 -5.32
CA ILE A 104 -7.94 -1.85 -4.16
C ILE A 104 -8.75 -1.55 -2.89
N GLU A 105 -9.15 -0.29 -2.68
CA GLU A 105 -9.97 0.15 -1.53
C GLU A 105 -11.28 -0.63 -1.44
N SER A 106 -11.96 -0.85 -2.57
CA SER A 106 -13.24 -1.55 -2.65
C SER A 106 -13.15 -3.09 -2.60
N SER A 107 -11.95 -3.68 -2.62
CA SER A 107 -11.74 -5.13 -2.81
C SER A 107 -12.27 -6.02 -1.67
N ARG A 108 -12.71 -5.46 -0.54
CA ARG A 108 -13.06 -6.16 0.73
C ARG A 108 -11.93 -7.02 1.31
N ARG A 109 -10.76 -7.07 0.67
CA ARG A 109 -9.57 -7.80 1.12
C ARG A 109 -8.80 -6.93 2.09
N ASN A 110 -7.99 -7.59 2.93
CA ASN A 110 -7.01 -6.85 3.73
C ASN A 110 -5.92 -6.32 2.79
N VAL A 111 -5.59 -5.04 2.94
CA VAL A 111 -4.53 -4.41 2.16
C VAL A 111 -3.33 -4.25 3.07
N PHE A 112 -2.22 -4.88 2.69
CA PHE A 112 -0.97 -4.79 3.41
C PHE A 112 0.03 -3.99 2.58
N ILE A 113 0.69 -3.04 3.23
CA ILE A 113 1.77 -2.27 2.59
C ILE A 113 3.13 -2.71 3.09
N ILE A 114 4.13 -2.57 2.21
CA ILE A 114 5.53 -2.42 2.62
C ILE A 114 5.76 -0.92 2.81
N HIS A 115 6.11 -0.52 4.02
CA HIS A 115 6.33 0.89 4.36
C HIS A 115 7.53 1.45 3.57
N PRO A 116 7.50 2.72 3.12
CA PRO A 116 8.60 3.28 2.32
C PRO A 116 9.95 3.30 3.07
N LYS A 117 9.95 3.45 4.41
CA LYS A 117 11.17 3.32 5.22
C LYS A 117 11.76 1.90 5.22
N ASP A 118 10.91 0.89 5.03
CA ASP A 118 11.31 -0.50 5.00
C ASP A 118 11.74 -0.93 3.59
N TYR A 119 11.42 -0.13 2.54
CA TYR A 119 11.70 -0.39 1.12
C TYR A 119 12.71 0.57 0.49
N SER A 120 13.84 0.00 0.04
CA SER A 120 14.94 0.70 -0.64
C SER A 120 15.10 0.24 -2.09
N THR A 121 15.34 -1.05 -2.32
CA THR A 121 15.43 -1.70 -3.64
C THR A 121 15.03 -3.16 -3.54
N ASP A 122 14.46 -3.74 -4.61
CA ASP A 122 14.14 -5.17 -4.68
C ASP A 122 15.35 -6.08 -4.35
N GLN A 123 16.57 -5.64 -4.67
CA GLN A 123 17.80 -6.39 -4.43
C GLN A 123 18.12 -6.55 -2.93
N GLU A 124 17.93 -5.50 -2.12
CA GLU A 124 18.13 -5.58 -0.67
C GLU A 124 17.07 -6.44 0.03
N PHE A 125 15.92 -6.68 -0.60
CA PHE A 125 14.90 -7.58 -0.08
C PHE A 125 15.15 -9.05 -0.37
N LEU A 126 15.88 -9.37 -1.43
CA LEU A 126 16.31 -10.74 -1.69
C LEU A 126 17.18 -11.27 -0.54
N ASP A 127 17.94 -10.39 0.11
CA ASP A 127 18.74 -10.71 1.29
C ASP A 127 17.90 -10.81 2.58
N LYS A 128 16.81 -10.04 2.65
CA LYS A 128 15.85 -10.07 3.77
C LYS A 128 14.78 -11.15 3.54
N ASN A 129 15.08 -12.37 4.00
CA ASN A 129 14.14 -13.50 3.95
C ASN A 129 12.75 -13.22 4.56
N ARG A 130 12.62 -12.24 5.47
CA ARG A 130 11.37 -11.89 6.14
C ARG A 130 11.24 -10.37 6.25
N LEU A 131 10.05 -9.87 5.98
CA LEU A 131 9.70 -8.46 6.06
C LEU A 131 8.40 -8.27 6.84
N LYS A 132 8.29 -7.13 7.54
CA LYS A 132 7.06 -6.72 8.21
C LYS A 132 6.19 -5.97 7.20
N VAL A 133 4.91 -6.32 7.14
CA VAL A 133 3.91 -5.61 6.35
C VAL A 133 2.81 -5.09 7.26
N TYR A 134 2.21 -3.98 6.87
CA TYR A 134 1.27 -3.22 7.69
C TYR A 134 -0.09 -3.18 7.02
N ASN A 135 -1.12 -3.62 7.73
CA ASN A 135 -2.49 -3.51 7.28
C ASN A 135 -2.89 -2.03 7.28
N VAL A 136 -3.48 -1.57 6.19
CA VAL A 136 -3.92 -0.19 6.02
C VAL A 136 -5.33 -0.12 5.49
N LYS A 137 -6.01 0.95 5.85
CA LYS A 137 -7.18 1.44 5.12
C LYS A 137 -6.72 2.47 4.10
N ILE A 138 -7.21 2.35 2.88
CA ILE A 138 -6.97 3.31 1.80
C ILE A 138 -8.13 4.28 1.77
N HIS A 139 -7.83 5.53 1.46
CA HIS A 139 -8.81 6.50 0.99
C HIS A 139 -8.23 7.27 -0.19
N ALA A 140 -8.82 7.10 -1.39
CA ALA A 140 -8.38 7.78 -2.61
C ALA A 140 -9.37 8.89 -3.01
N ILE A 141 -8.83 10.06 -3.37
CA ILE A 141 -9.60 11.25 -3.75
C ILE A 141 -9.18 11.68 -5.17
N GLN A 142 -10.17 11.89 -6.04
CA GLN A 142 -9.99 12.43 -7.39
C GLN A 142 -9.99 13.96 -7.35
N MET A 143 -9.30 14.63 -8.27
CA MET A 143 -9.45 16.07 -8.44
C MET A 143 -10.84 16.35 -9.01
N GLU A 144 -11.61 17.22 -8.35
CA GLU A 144 -12.80 17.81 -8.96
C GLU A 144 -12.34 18.81 -10.03
N GLU A 145 -12.93 18.73 -11.23
CA GLU A 145 -12.70 19.67 -12.34
C GLU A 145 -13.27 21.07 -12.05
#